data_AF-A0A935S468-F1
#
_entry.id   AF-A0A935S468-F1
#
_cell.length_a   1.000
_cell.length_b   1.000
_cell.length_c   1.000
_cell.angle_alpha   90.00
_cell.angle_beta   90.00
_cell.angle_gamma   90.00
#
_symmetry.space_group_name_H-M   'P 1'
#
loop_
_entity.id
_entity.type
_entity.pdbx_description
1 polymer ?
#
loop_
_entity_poly.entity_id
_entity_poly.type
_entity_poly.pdbx_seq_one_letter_code
_entity_poly.pdbx_strand_id
1 'polypeptide(L)'
;MTAIFISFLLITLVNILAYIWAFRNQSDHLTDISYSACYIAVAVYFFLSYSNIEPARIILLSMVSLWAMRLGGFLFYRIYKMGRDTRFDEFRSSKSGFLKFWLLQSISIWIIALPVMTGLIANDLKIVFPAILIWALGWIIESVADWQKFIFKNSGESGFIQTGLYSKVRHPNYLGEILVWIGIFWYVAPSLDGWMWWSIVSPLWVIILLIRVSGIPLIEKANINKYKSNPAFQNYVQRTWRLIPYFY
;
A
#
# COMPACT_ATOMS: atom_id res chain seq x y z
N MET A 1 -7.07 -11.58 20.58
CA MET A 1 -7.78 -12.18 19.41
C MET A 1 -9.14 -11.53 19.15
N THR A 2 -10.04 -11.39 20.15
CA THR A 2 -11.38 -10.79 19.96
C THR A 2 -11.35 -9.40 19.32
N ALA A 3 -10.49 -8.50 19.80
CA ALA A 3 -10.32 -7.15 19.26
C ALA A 3 -9.93 -7.13 17.77
N ILE A 4 -9.02 -8.03 17.37
CA ILE A 4 -8.56 -8.15 15.98
C ILE A 4 -9.68 -8.66 15.09
N PHE A 5 -10.47 -9.63 15.55
CA PHE A 5 -11.64 -10.08 14.80
C PHE A 5 -12.70 -8.98 14.66
N ILE A 6 -12.96 -8.22 15.73
CA ILE A 6 -13.87 -7.06 15.68
C ILE A 6 -13.38 -6.04 14.65
N SER A 7 -12.08 -5.77 14.58
CA SER A 7 -11.52 -4.85 13.58
C SER A 7 -11.78 -5.31 12.14
N PHE A 8 -11.71 -6.62 11.87
CA PHE A 8 -12.06 -7.17 10.55
C PHE A 8 -13.52 -6.90 10.19
N LEU A 9 -14.43 -7.11 11.14
CA LEU A 9 -15.85 -6.83 10.93
C LEU A 9 -16.10 -5.33 10.68
N LEU A 10 -15.44 -4.45 11.42
CA LEU A 10 -15.56 -3.00 11.24
C LEU A 10 -14.99 -2.55 9.89
N ILE A 11 -13.80 -3.02 9.50
CA ILE A 11 -13.23 -2.75 8.17
C ILE A 11 -14.20 -3.23 7.08
N THR A 12 -14.71 -4.45 7.21
CA THR A 12 -15.62 -5.04 6.23
C THR A 12 -16.92 -4.24 6.13
N LEU A 13 -17.49 -3.81 7.26
CA LEU A 13 -18.68 -2.97 7.29
C LEU A 13 -18.45 -1.64 6.56
N VAL A 14 -17.35 -0.94 6.85
CA VAL A 14 -16.99 0.32 6.17
C VAL A 14 -16.85 0.11 4.66
N ASN A 15 -16.18 -0.95 4.23
CA ASN A 15 -16.00 -1.26 2.82
C ASN A 15 -17.30 -1.71 2.12
N ILE A 16 -18.21 -2.38 2.82
CA ILE A 16 -19.54 -2.72 2.28
C ILE A 16 -20.37 -1.45 2.10
N LEU A 17 -20.36 -0.52 3.06
CA LEU A 17 -21.07 0.76 2.94
C LEU A 17 -20.49 1.59 1.79
N ALA A 18 -19.16 1.66 1.67
CA ALA A 18 -18.47 2.31 0.57
C ALA A 18 -18.79 1.64 -0.78
N TYR A 19 -18.83 0.31 -0.84
CA TYR A 19 -19.27 -0.45 -2.01
C TYR A 19 -20.70 -0.11 -2.43
N ILE A 20 -21.66 -0.08 -1.50
CA ILE A 20 -23.07 0.23 -1.81
C ILE A 20 -23.15 1.62 -2.46
N TRP A 21 -22.46 2.60 -1.89
CA TRP A 21 -22.40 3.94 -2.49
C TRP A 21 -21.70 3.93 -3.85
N ALA A 22 -20.54 3.27 -3.96
CA ALA A 22 -19.72 3.20 -5.16
C ALA A 22 -20.46 2.52 -6.32
N PHE A 23 -21.16 1.42 -6.06
CA PHE A 23 -21.95 0.70 -7.05
C PHE A 23 -23.18 1.50 -7.50
N ARG A 24 -23.90 2.16 -6.58
CA ARG A 24 -25.06 3.00 -6.95
C ARG A 24 -24.66 4.18 -7.84
N ASN A 25 -23.50 4.78 -7.55
CA ASN A 25 -23.01 5.95 -8.28
C ASN A 25 -22.05 5.60 -9.42
N GLN A 26 -21.79 4.30 -9.66
CA GLN A 26 -20.79 3.82 -10.62
C GLN A 26 -19.44 4.56 -10.47
N SER A 27 -18.99 4.72 -9.23
CA SER A 27 -17.84 5.54 -8.86
C SER A 27 -16.75 4.73 -8.17
N ASP A 28 -15.49 5.05 -8.47
CA ASP A 28 -14.28 4.49 -7.84
C ASP A 28 -13.66 5.45 -6.81
N HIS A 29 -14.23 6.65 -6.61
CA HIS A 29 -13.61 7.71 -5.81
C HIS A 29 -13.40 7.33 -4.33
N LEU A 30 -14.23 6.43 -3.79
CA LEU A 30 -14.12 5.99 -2.40
C LEU A 30 -13.12 4.86 -2.18
N THR A 31 -12.62 4.19 -3.22
CA THR A 31 -11.76 3.00 -3.06
C THR A 31 -10.50 3.37 -2.29
N ASP A 32 -9.75 4.35 -2.80
CA ASP A 32 -8.47 4.77 -2.22
C ASP A 32 -8.64 5.53 -0.88
N ILE A 33 -9.73 6.29 -0.73
CA ILE A 33 -10.06 7.01 0.52
C ILE A 33 -10.38 6.02 1.63
N SER A 34 -11.31 5.09 1.37
CA SER A 34 -11.71 4.08 2.35
C SER A 34 -10.53 3.21 2.77
N TYR A 35 -9.67 2.84 1.81
CA TYR A 35 -8.46 2.09 2.08
C TYR A 35 -7.58 2.78 3.12
N SER A 36 -7.22 4.04 2.85
CA SER A 36 -6.32 4.82 3.71
C SER A 36 -6.97 5.17 5.06
N ALA A 37 -8.25 5.54 5.05
CA ALA A 37 -9.00 5.88 6.26
C ALA A 37 -9.13 4.68 7.20
N CYS A 38 -9.34 3.47 6.68
CA CYS A 38 -9.43 2.26 7.51
C CYS A 38 -8.13 1.98 8.27
N TYR A 39 -6.95 2.18 7.68
CA TYR A 39 -5.68 1.99 8.40
C TYR A 39 -5.54 2.96 9.57
N ILE A 40 -5.83 4.25 9.35
CA ILE A 40 -5.77 5.26 10.41
C ILE A 40 -6.81 4.94 11.50
N ALA A 41 -8.05 4.64 11.12
CA ALA A 41 -9.11 4.33 12.06
C ALA A 41 -8.79 3.10 12.93
N VAL A 42 -8.26 2.03 12.33
CA VAL A 42 -7.84 0.84 13.07
C VAL A 42 -6.68 1.16 13.99
N ALA A 43 -5.65 1.85 13.51
CA ALA A 43 -4.50 2.22 14.34
C ALA A 43 -4.92 3.08 15.54
N VAL A 44 -5.77 4.08 15.32
CA VAL A 44 -6.31 4.95 16.38
C VAL A 44 -7.19 4.16 17.35
N TYR A 45 -8.09 3.30 16.86
CA TYR A 45 -8.92 2.46 17.72
C TYR A 45 -8.07 1.58 18.65
N PHE A 46 -7.04 0.91 18.11
CA PHE A 46 -6.16 0.08 18.93
C PHE A 46 -5.31 0.91 19.89
N PHE A 47 -4.83 2.07 19.45
CA PHE A 47 -4.06 2.98 20.29
C PHE A 47 -4.87 3.51 21.49
N LEU A 48 -6.15 3.86 21.28
CA LEU A 48 -7.00 4.36 22.35
C LEU A 48 -7.52 3.25 23.28
N SER A 49 -7.68 2.02 22.77
CA SER A 49 -8.36 0.95 23.51
C SER A 49 -7.42 -0.02 24.24
N TYR A 50 -6.20 -0.23 23.73
CA TYR A 50 -5.29 -1.29 24.20
C TYR A 50 -3.89 -0.79 24.55
N SER A 51 -3.68 0.52 24.50
CA SER A 51 -2.35 1.09 24.49
C SER A 51 -2.30 2.32 25.40
N ASN A 52 -1.12 2.55 25.98
CA ASN A 52 -0.84 3.74 26.75
C ASN A 52 -0.10 4.78 25.89
N ILE A 53 -0.05 6.02 26.37
CA ILE A 53 0.70 7.10 25.74
C ILE A 53 2.19 6.88 26.03
N GLU A 54 2.84 6.05 25.21
CA GLU A 54 4.28 5.79 25.29
C GLU A 54 4.96 6.12 23.95
N PRO A 55 6.22 6.59 23.96
CA PRO A 55 6.92 6.97 22.73
C PRO A 55 6.92 5.89 21.65
N ALA A 56 7.13 4.62 22.03
CA ALA A 56 7.21 3.53 21.07
C ALA A 56 5.89 3.29 20.32
N ARG A 57 4.75 3.45 21.01
CA ARG A 57 3.40 3.29 20.45
C ARG A 57 3.00 4.51 19.61
N ILE A 58 3.40 5.71 20.02
CA ILE A 58 3.22 6.95 19.23
C ILE A 58 4.00 6.86 17.92
N ILE A 59 5.23 6.34 17.95
CA ILE A 59 6.03 6.13 16.74
C ILE A 59 5.32 5.15 15.80
N LEU A 60 4.83 4.01 16.30
CA LEU A 60 4.10 3.03 15.48
C LEU A 60 2.83 3.64 14.85
N LEU A 61 2.04 4.37 15.63
CA LEU A 61 0.88 5.11 15.14
C LEU A 61 1.28 6.13 14.06
N SER A 62 2.37 6.87 14.28
CA SER A 62 2.87 7.86 13.32
C SER A 62 3.33 7.20 12.02
N MET A 63 4.05 6.07 12.09
CA MET A 63 4.51 5.34 10.91
C MET A 63 3.36 4.93 10.00
N VAL A 64 2.31 4.32 10.55
CA VAL A 64 1.14 3.92 9.76
C VAL A 64 0.31 5.12 9.30
N SER A 65 0.14 6.15 10.14
CA SER A 65 -0.65 7.33 9.79
C SER A 65 0.03 8.18 8.71
N LEU A 66 1.36 8.39 8.78
CA LEU A 66 2.11 9.12 7.76
C LEU A 66 2.10 8.39 6.41
N TRP A 67 2.25 7.06 6.43
CA TRP A 67 2.12 6.27 5.20
C TRP A 67 0.70 6.37 4.63
N ALA A 68 -0.35 6.18 5.46
CA ALA A 68 -1.73 6.18 5.01
C ALA A 68 -2.18 7.57 4.50
N MET A 69 -1.78 8.65 5.18
CA MET A 69 -2.06 10.02 4.72
C MET A 69 -1.37 10.32 3.39
N ARG A 70 -0.12 9.88 3.21
CA ARG A 70 0.59 10.03 1.93
C ARG A 70 -0.07 9.24 0.81
N LEU A 71 -0.41 7.97 1.04
CA LEU A 71 -1.07 7.10 0.05
C LEU A 71 -2.44 7.66 -0.31
N GLY A 72 -3.29 7.92 0.69
CA GLY A 72 -4.62 8.47 0.48
C GLY A 72 -4.61 9.84 -0.18
N GLY A 73 -3.73 10.74 0.25
CA GLY A 73 -3.59 12.07 -0.32
C GLY A 73 -3.15 12.05 -1.78
N PHE A 74 -2.13 11.27 -2.12
CA PHE A 74 -1.65 11.14 -3.50
C PHE A 74 -2.71 10.53 -4.42
N LEU A 75 -3.35 9.45 -3.98
CA LEU A 75 -4.37 8.75 -4.76
C LEU A 75 -5.63 9.59 -4.95
N PHE A 76 -6.08 10.27 -3.88
CA PHE A 76 -7.22 11.19 -3.95
C PHE A 76 -6.96 12.32 -4.94
N TYR A 77 -5.81 12.99 -4.84
CA TYR A 77 -5.43 14.05 -5.76
C TYR A 77 -5.39 13.57 -7.22
N ARG A 78 -4.88 12.36 -7.44
CA ARG A 78 -4.85 11.74 -8.77
C ARG A 78 -6.25 11.50 -9.32
N ILE A 79 -7.16 10.91 -8.54
CA ILE A 79 -8.54 10.67 -8.98
C ILE A 79 -9.23 12.00 -9.25
N TYR A 80 -9.07 13.00 -8.39
CA TYR A 80 -9.64 14.33 -8.59
C TYR A 80 -9.17 14.98 -9.91
N LYS A 81 -7.90 14.78 -10.29
CA LYS A 81 -7.35 15.30 -11.56
C LYS A 81 -7.74 14.47 -12.79
N MET A 82 -7.78 13.14 -12.67
CA MET A 82 -8.05 12.24 -13.80
C MET A 82 -9.55 11.97 -14.01
N GLY A 83 -10.39 12.31 -13.03
CA GLY A 83 -11.84 12.10 -13.01
C GLY A 83 -12.28 10.65 -12.78
N ARG A 84 -11.52 9.67 -13.29
CA ARG A 84 -11.85 8.24 -13.17
C ARG A 84 -10.63 7.36 -13.30
N ASP A 85 -10.59 6.27 -12.53
CA ASP A 85 -9.62 5.19 -12.71
C ASP A 85 -10.15 4.11 -13.66
N THR A 86 -9.52 4.01 -14.83
CA THR A 86 -9.91 3.09 -15.91
C THR A 86 -9.74 1.62 -15.54
N ARG A 87 -8.97 1.29 -14.50
CA ARG A 87 -8.77 -0.09 -14.04
C ARG A 87 -10.05 -0.75 -13.55
N PHE A 88 -11.02 0.06 -13.11
CA PHE A 88 -12.31 -0.44 -12.61
C PHE A 88 -13.35 -0.62 -13.73
N ASP A 89 -13.09 -0.12 -14.93
CA ASP A 89 -14.12 -0.05 -15.99
C ASP A 89 -14.58 -1.43 -16.46
N GLU A 90 -13.70 -2.44 -16.35
CA GLU A 90 -14.00 -3.82 -16.72
C GLU A 90 -15.03 -4.49 -15.80
N PHE A 91 -15.15 -4.07 -14.53
CA PHE A 91 -15.95 -4.81 -13.54
C PHE A 91 -16.82 -3.94 -12.62
N ARG A 92 -16.75 -2.61 -12.69
CA ARG A 92 -17.54 -1.70 -11.83
C ARG A 92 -19.06 -1.87 -11.98
N SER A 93 -19.51 -2.11 -13.20
CA SER A 93 -20.92 -2.37 -13.52
C SER A 93 -21.38 -3.76 -13.05
N SER A 94 -20.44 -4.68 -12.80
CA SER A 94 -20.73 -6.01 -12.28
C SER A 94 -20.89 -5.96 -10.77
N LYS A 95 -22.10 -6.22 -10.28
CA LYS A 95 -22.40 -6.32 -8.83
C LYS A 95 -21.43 -7.28 -8.12
N SER A 96 -21.25 -8.47 -8.68
CA SER A 96 -20.39 -9.49 -8.07
C SER A 96 -18.90 -9.19 -8.26
N GLY A 97 -18.50 -8.66 -9.43
CA GLY A 97 -17.12 -8.29 -9.71
C GLY A 97 -16.64 -7.16 -8.80
N PHE A 98 -17.44 -6.10 -8.68
CA PHE A 98 -17.08 -4.96 -7.85
C PHE A 98 -17.14 -5.32 -6.36
N LEU A 99 -18.14 -6.08 -5.89
CA LEU A 99 -18.18 -6.57 -4.51
C LEU A 99 -16.94 -7.40 -4.17
N LYS A 100 -16.48 -8.29 -5.06
CA LYS A 100 -15.24 -9.06 -4.85
C LYS A 100 -14.02 -8.17 -4.64
N PHE A 101 -13.90 -7.08 -5.39
CA PHE A 101 -12.84 -6.09 -5.18
C PHE A 101 -12.90 -5.49 -3.76
N TRP A 102 -14.07 -5.03 -3.32
CA TRP A 102 -14.22 -4.41 -2.00
C TRP A 102 -14.00 -5.38 -0.83
N LEU A 103 -14.39 -6.65 -1.00
CA LEU A 103 -14.11 -7.69 -0.01
C LEU A 103 -12.61 -8.02 0.04
N LEU A 104 -11.95 -8.14 -1.12
CA LEU A 104 -10.51 -8.35 -1.18
C LEU A 104 -9.74 -7.17 -0.59
N GLN A 105 -10.24 -5.95 -0.80
CA GLN A 105 -9.71 -4.73 -0.18
C GLN A 105 -9.83 -4.82 1.35
N SER A 106 -10.99 -5.22 1.87
CA SER A 106 -11.22 -5.39 3.32
C SER A 106 -10.25 -6.40 3.94
N ILE A 107 -10.09 -7.56 3.30
CA ILE A 107 -9.15 -8.62 3.72
C ILE A 107 -7.72 -8.09 3.70
N SER A 108 -7.34 -7.37 2.63
CA SER A 108 -6.00 -6.81 2.48
C SER A 108 -5.69 -5.79 3.57
N ILE A 109 -6.61 -4.85 3.84
CA ILE A 109 -6.45 -3.87 4.92
C ILE A 109 -6.21 -4.59 6.25
N TRP A 110 -7.04 -5.58 6.57
CA TRP A 110 -6.96 -6.28 7.84
C TRP A 110 -5.65 -7.05 7.99
N ILE A 111 -5.24 -7.82 6.96
CA ILE A 111 -3.97 -8.56 6.96
C ILE A 111 -2.78 -7.60 7.10
N ILE A 112 -2.76 -6.54 6.31
CA ILE A 112 -1.64 -5.60 6.26
C ILE A 112 -1.52 -4.83 7.58
N ALA A 113 -2.64 -4.50 8.24
CA ALA A 113 -2.66 -3.81 9.53
C ALA A 113 -2.28 -4.69 10.74
N LEU A 114 -2.13 -6.02 10.58
CA LEU A 114 -1.81 -6.93 11.69
C LEU A 114 -0.62 -6.51 12.56
N PRO A 115 0.58 -6.17 12.04
CA PRO A 115 1.71 -5.74 12.86
C PRO A 115 1.41 -4.46 13.66
N VAL A 116 0.58 -3.57 13.13
CA VAL A 116 0.16 -2.37 13.87
C VAL A 116 -0.74 -2.76 15.04
N MET A 117 -1.75 -3.61 14.78
CA MET A 117 -2.65 -4.08 15.83
C MET A 117 -1.91 -4.85 16.93
N THR A 118 -1.03 -5.77 16.56
CA THR A 118 -0.29 -6.58 17.54
C THR A 118 0.75 -5.75 18.29
N GLY A 119 1.46 -4.84 17.63
CA GLY A 119 2.37 -3.92 18.31
C GLY A 119 1.68 -3.02 19.33
N LEU A 120 0.46 -2.56 19.04
CA LEU A 120 -0.34 -1.76 19.98
C LEU A 120 -0.96 -2.59 21.13
N ILE A 121 -1.07 -3.91 21.00
CA ILE A 121 -1.53 -4.81 22.08
C ILE A 121 -0.36 -5.35 22.91
N ALA A 122 0.83 -5.45 22.33
CA ALA A 122 2.00 -6.04 22.96
C ALA A 122 2.32 -5.39 24.32
N ASN A 123 2.80 -6.19 25.27
CA ASN A 123 3.05 -5.73 26.64
C ASN A 123 4.27 -4.80 26.75
N ASP A 124 5.34 -5.03 25.98
CA ASP A 124 6.63 -4.34 26.10
C ASP A 124 7.16 -3.89 24.73
N LEU A 125 6.44 -3.00 24.06
CA LEU A 125 6.87 -2.44 22.78
C LEU A 125 8.03 -1.45 23.00
N LYS A 126 9.19 -1.76 22.43
CA LYS A 126 10.40 -0.93 22.51
C LYS A 126 10.69 -0.23 21.19
N ILE A 127 11.42 0.88 21.26
CA ILE A 127 11.88 1.59 20.07
C ILE A 127 12.96 0.77 19.37
N VAL A 128 12.73 0.46 18.09
CA VAL A 128 13.70 -0.25 17.22
C VAL A 128 14.20 0.69 16.13
N PHE A 129 15.28 1.42 16.40
CA PHE A 129 15.83 2.41 15.46
C PHE A 129 16.12 1.87 14.05
N PRO A 130 16.75 0.69 13.87
CA PRO A 130 16.99 0.15 12.53
C PRO A 130 15.69 -0.05 11.72
N ALA A 131 14.60 -0.45 12.39
CA ALA A 131 13.31 -0.63 11.74
C ALA A 131 12.67 0.70 11.31
N ILE A 132 12.82 1.75 12.13
CA ILE A 132 12.41 3.11 11.78
C ILE A 132 13.17 3.60 10.54
N LEU A 133 14.49 3.34 10.46
CA LEU A 133 15.30 3.73 9.30
C LEU A 133 14.85 3.01 8.02
N ILE A 134 14.56 1.71 8.09
CA ILE A 134 14.02 0.96 6.94
C ILE A 134 12.66 1.49 6.52
N TRP A 135 11.77 1.74 7.47
CA TRP A 135 10.46 2.32 7.18
C TRP A 135 10.59 3.70 6.53
N ALA A 136 11.43 4.57 7.07
CA ALA A 136 11.65 5.92 6.55
C ALA A 136 12.25 5.88 5.15
N LEU A 137 13.24 5.01 4.90
CA LEU A 137 13.81 4.80 3.58
C LEU A 137 12.73 4.33 2.59
N GLY A 138 11.90 3.37 2.98
CA GLY A 138 10.78 2.89 2.16
C GLY A 138 9.81 4.01 1.81
N TRP A 139 9.36 4.76 2.82
CA TRP A 139 8.44 5.89 2.67
C TRP A 139 9.01 6.99 1.77
N ILE A 140 10.31 7.31 1.89
CA ILE A 140 10.99 8.28 1.02
C ILE A 140 11.09 7.78 -0.42
N ILE A 141 11.54 6.53 -0.64
CA ILE A 141 11.66 5.95 -1.98
C ILE A 141 10.30 5.95 -2.68
N GLU A 142 9.25 5.51 -1.97
CA GLU A 142 7.88 5.48 -2.47
C GLU A 142 7.40 6.89 -2.85
N SER A 143 7.55 7.85 -1.95
CA SER A 143 7.11 9.24 -2.15
C SER A 143 7.83 9.91 -3.33
N VAL A 144 9.15 9.74 -3.42
CA VAL A 144 9.96 10.31 -4.51
C VAL A 144 9.62 9.64 -5.85
N ALA A 145 9.43 8.32 -5.87
CA ALA A 145 9.05 7.60 -7.09
C ALA A 145 7.68 8.05 -7.62
N ASP A 146 6.67 8.11 -6.75
CA ASP A 146 5.33 8.57 -7.11
C ASP A 146 5.37 10.03 -7.60
N TRP A 147 6.13 10.90 -6.94
CA TRP A 147 6.31 12.29 -7.35
C TRP A 147 7.00 12.44 -8.71
N GLN A 148 8.10 11.72 -8.95
CA GLN A 148 8.78 11.71 -10.25
C GLN A 148 7.84 11.25 -11.37
N LYS A 149 7.08 10.18 -11.13
CA LYS A 149 6.10 9.66 -12.09
C LYS A 149 4.95 10.64 -12.32
N PHE A 150 4.51 11.35 -11.29
CA PHE A 150 3.49 12.39 -11.38
C PHE A 150 3.98 13.56 -12.25
N ILE A 151 5.19 14.08 -12.00
CA ILE A 151 5.76 15.16 -12.82
C ILE A 151 5.86 14.72 -14.28
N PHE A 152 6.43 13.55 -14.55
CA PHE A 152 6.57 13.04 -15.92
C PHE A 152 5.22 12.99 -16.65
N LYS A 153 4.17 12.44 -16.00
CA LYS A 153 2.82 12.38 -16.58
C LYS A 153 2.20 13.74 -16.88
N ASN A 154 2.56 14.79 -16.15
CA ASN A 154 2.02 16.14 -16.33
C ASN A 154 2.94 17.06 -17.15
N SER A 155 4.13 16.60 -17.53
CA SER A 155 5.08 17.37 -18.35
C SER A 155 4.65 17.52 -19.81
N GLY A 156 3.68 16.72 -20.27
CA GLY A 156 3.33 16.60 -21.69
C GLY A 156 4.27 15.69 -22.48
N GLU A 157 5.33 15.16 -21.86
CA GLU A 157 6.21 14.19 -22.49
C GLU A 157 5.45 12.87 -22.81
N SER A 158 5.72 12.33 -23.99
CA SER A 158 5.19 11.03 -24.40
C SER A 158 6.15 9.90 -24.00
N GLY A 159 5.63 8.69 -23.83
CA GLY A 159 6.47 7.50 -23.58
C GLY A 159 6.42 7.03 -22.12
N PHE A 160 7.60 6.76 -21.54
CA PHE A 160 7.76 6.16 -20.22
C PHE A 160 8.90 6.86 -19.47
N ILE A 161 8.75 6.99 -18.15
CA ILE A 161 9.77 7.58 -17.30
C ILE A 161 10.99 6.67 -17.20
N GLN A 162 12.18 7.25 -17.33
CA GLN A 162 13.47 6.55 -17.25
C GLN A 162 14.56 7.39 -16.54
N THR A 163 14.16 8.43 -15.82
CA THR A 163 15.04 9.34 -15.07
C THR A 163 14.81 9.18 -13.56
N GLY A 164 15.68 9.75 -12.74
CA GLY A 164 15.57 9.64 -11.28
C GLY A 164 15.68 8.19 -10.80
N LEU A 165 14.79 7.77 -9.90
CA LEU A 165 14.76 6.39 -9.39
C LEU A 165 14.47 5.37 -10.50
N TYR A 166 13.66 5.78 -11.48
CA TYR A 166 13.32 4.94 -12.63
C TYR A 166 14.50 4.64 -13.54
N SER A 167 15.59 5.41 -13.47
CA SER A 167 16.80 5.15 -14.29
C SER A 167 17.49 3.82 -13.96
N LYS A 168 17.25 3.25 -12.77
CA LYS A 168 17.86 2.00 -12.29
C LYS A 168 16.83 0.91 -12.03
N VAL A 169 15.69 1.26 -11.44
CA VAL A 169 14.66 0.30 -11.01
C VAL A 169 13.34 0.66 -11.68
N ARG A 170 12.64 -0.32 -12.28
CA ARG A 170 11.39 -0.05 -13.00
C ARG A 170 10.19 0.22 -12.08
N HIS A 171 10.17 -0.37 -10.89
CA HIS A 171 9.08 -0.25 -9.91
C HIS A 171 9.57 0.24 -8.54
N PRO A 172 10.25 1.40 -8.45
CA PRO A 172 10.84 1.87 -7.20
C PRO A 172 9.78 2.20 -6.15
N ASN A 173 8.58 2.64 -6.55
CA ASN A 173 7.46 2.86 -5.64
C ASN A 173 7.01 1.57 -4.94
N TYR A 174 7.02 0.43 -5.63
CA TYR A 174 6.71 -0.87 -5.02
C TYR A 174 7.80 -1.37 -4.08
N LEU A 175 9.08 -1.05 -4.36
CA LEU A 175 10.15 -1.31 -3.42
C LEU A 175 9.94 -0.52 -2.12
N GLY A 176 9.58 0.76 -2.25
CA GLY A 176 9.28 1.62 -1.10
C GLY A 176 8.15 1.07 -0.22
N GLU A 177 7.03 0.68 -0.84
CA GLU A 177 5.89 0.06 -0.14
C GLU A 177 6.31 -1.21 0.62
N ILE A 178 7.10 -2.09 -0.01
CA ILE A 178 7.59 -3.32 0.63
C ILE A 178 8.47 -2.98 1.85
N LEU A 179 9.37 -2.01 1.72
CA LEU A 179 10.24 -1.57 2.82
C LEU A 179 9.45 -0.94 3.97
N VAL A 180 8.38 -0.20 3.68
CA VAL A 180 7.46 0.35 4.71
C VAL A 180 6.90 -0.78 5.57
N TRP A 181 6.32 -1.82 4.95
CA TRP A 181 5.66 -2.88 5.69
C TRP A 181 6.65 -3.85 6.36
N ILE A 182 7.83 -4.06 5.76
CA ILE A 182 8.94 -4.75 6.44
C ILE A 182 9.40 -3.95 7.65
N GLY A 183 9.56 -2.63 7.52
CA GLY A 183 9.96 -1.74 8.62
C GLY A 183 8.96 -1.75 9.77
N ILE A 184 7.65 -1.67 9.49
CA ILE A 184 6.60 -1.77 10.51
C ILE A 184 6.64 -3.13 11.20
N PHE A 185 6.73 -4.23 10.46
CA PHE A 185 6.82 -5.57 11.07
C PHE A 185 8.09 -5.70 11.92
N TRP A 186 9.25 -5.28 11.42
CA TRP A 186 10.52 -5.33 12.15
C TRP A 186 10.46 -4.50 13.43
N TYR A 187 9.78 -3.35 13.40
CA TYR A 187 9.62 -2.49 14.57
C TYR A 187 8.88 -3.20 15.72
N VAL A 188 7.83 -3.96 15.40
CA VAL A 188 7.01 -4.65 16.41
C VAL A 188 7.52 -6.03 16.77
N ALA A 189 8.27 -6.69 15.88
CA ALA A 189 8.72 -8.08 16.02
C ALA A 189 9.35 -8.43 17.38
N PRO A 190 10.23 -7.61 17.98
CA PRO A 190 10.84 -7.93 19.28
C PRO A 190 9.85 -8.03 20.45
N SER A 191 8.66 -7.44 20.30
CA SER A 191 7.60 -7.46 21.32
C SER A 191 6.50 -8.49 21.07
N LEU A 192 6.58 -9.28 19.99
CA LEU A 192 5.56 -10.26 19.65
C LEU A 192 5.75 -11.58 20.41
N ASP A 193 4.65 -12.13 20.90
CA ASP A 193 4.59 -13.43 21.56
C ASP A 193 3.48 -14.32 20.98
N GLY A 194 3.67 -15.64 21.07
CA GLY A 194 2.67 -16.65 20.67
C GLY A 194 2.05 -16.39 19.29
N TRP A 195 0.73 -16.22 19.24
CA TRP A 195 -0.02 -16.01 18.00
C TRP A 195 0.28 -14.67 17.31
N MET A 196 0.86 -13.68 18.00
CA MET A 196 1.11 -12.36 17.40
C MET A 196 2.12 -12.41 16.26
N TRP A 197 2.98 -13.44 16.21
CA TRP A 197 3.91 -13.70 15.12
C TRP A 197 3.24 -13.90 13.75
N TRP A 198 1.94 -14.23 13.72
CA TRP A 198 1.15 -14.23 12.48
C TRP A 198 1.12 -12.87 11.77
N SER A 199 1.51 -11.80 12.45
CA SER A 199 1.69 -10.47 11.84
C SER A 199 2.71 -10.45 10.70
N ILE A 200 3.61 -11.45 10.60
CA ILE A 200 4.52 -11.63 9.46
C ILE A 200 3.79 -11.80 8.13
N VAL A 201 2.53 -12.23 8.16
CA VAL A 201 1.69 -12.34 6.96
C VAL A 201 1.48 -10.97 6.30
N SER A 202 1.54 -9.86 7.06
CA SER A 202 1.40 -8.50 6.51
C SER A 202 2.44 -8.19 5.41
N PRO A 203 3.75 -8.14 5.70
CA PRO A 203 4.74 -7.85 4.66
C PRO A 203 4.77 -8.91 3.55
N LEU A 204 4.51 -10.18 3.87
CA LEU A 204 4.43 -11.24 2.85
C LEU A 204 3.26 -11.03 1.90
N TRP A 205 2.10 -10.61 2.40
CA TRP A 205 0.93 -10.30 1.59
C TRP A 205 1.20 -9.14 0.63
N VAL A 206 1.83 -8.06 1.12
CA VAL A 206 2.25 -6.92 0.29
C VAL A 206 3.21 -7.36 -0.81
N ILE A 207 4.24 -8.13 -0.48
CA ILE A 207 5.23 -8.66 -1.43
C ILE A 207 4.54 -9.51 -2.51
N ILE A 208 3.67 -10.44 -2.11
CA ILE A 208 2.96 -11.33 -3.04
C ILE A 208 2.04 -10.52 -3.96
N LEU A 209 1.24 -9.59 -3.41
CA LEU A 209 0.34 -8.76 -4.21
C LEU A 209 1.11 -7.96 -5.26
N LEU A 210 2.22 -7.33 -4.86
CA LEU A 210 2.99 -6.47 -5.75
C LEU A 210 3.81 -7.25 -6.77
N ILE A 211 4.43 -8.36 -6.40
CA ILE A 211 5.33 -9.09 -7.30
C ILE A 211 4.57 -10.09 -8.19
N ARG A 212 3.45 -10.65 -7.72
CA ARG A 212 2.78 -11.80 -8.37
C ARG A 212 1.35 -11.53 -8.84
N VAL A 213 0.62 -10.59 -8.24
CA VAL A 213 -0.82 -10.45 -8.50
C VAL A 213 -1.15 -9.15 -9.24
N SER A 214 -1.23 -8.04 -8.51
CA SER A 214 -1.82 -6.79 -9.00
C SER A 214 -0.79 -5.69 -9.32
N GLY A 215 0.45 -5.81 -8.84
CA GLY A 215 1.50 -4.82 -9.05
C GLY A 215 2.26 -4.99 -10.37
N ILE A 216 3.51 -5.43 -10.27
CA ILE A 216 4.50 -5.56 -11.34
C ILE A 216 3.94 -6.31 -12.57
N PRO A 217 3.30 -7.49 -12.44
CA PRO A 217 2.92 -8.28 -13.62
C PRO A 217 1.93 -7.57 -14.54
N LEU A 218 0.92 -6.90 -13.98
CA LEU A 218 -0.09 -6.18 -14.76
C LEU A 218 0.52 -4.97 -15.47
N ILE A 219 1.35 -4.20 -14.77
CA ILE A 219 1.99 -3.00 -15.33
C ILE A 219 3.02 -3.37 -16.39
N GLU A 220 3.87 -4.37 -16.14
CA GLU A 220 4.86 -4.79 -17.13
C GLU A 220 4.18 -5.36 -18.37
N LYS A 221 3.14 -6.19 -18.22
CA LYS A 221 2.38 -6.70 -19.37
C LYS A 221 1.78 -5.58 -20.20
N ALA A 222 1.16 -4.59 -19.55
CA ALA A 222 0.58 -3.43 -20.23
C ALA A 222 1.65 -2.59 -20.97
N ASN A 223 2.77 -2.31 -20.30
CA ASN A 223 3.85 -1.52 -20.90
C ASN A 223 4.55 -2.26 -22.05
N ILE A 224 4.83 -3.56 -21.90
CA ILE A 224 5.42 -4.38 -22.96
C ILE A 224 4.52 -4.41 -24.18
N ASN A 225 3.21 -4.58 -24.00
CA ASN A 225 2.27 -4.54 -25.12
C ASN A 225 2.23 -3.17 -25.79
N LYS A 226 2.22 -2.08 -25.00
CA LYS A 226 2.17 -0.71 -25.50
C LYS A 226 3.45 -0.28 -26.23
N TYR A 227 4.61 -0.69 -25.74
CA TYR A 227 5.93 -0.25 -26.23
C TYR A 227 6.72 -1.37 -26.92
N LYS A 228 6.04 -2.44 -27.38
CA LYS A 228 6.67 -3.63 -27.97
C LYS A 228 7.67 -3.28 -29.08
N SER A 229 7.30 -2.37 -29.97
CA SER A 229 8.11 -1.95 -31.13
C SER A 229 9.01 -0.74 -30.86
N ASN A 230 9.12 -0.26 -29.61
CA ASN A 230 9.94 0.90 -29.26
C ASN A 230 11.34 0.46 -28.80
N PRO A 231 12.42 0.70 -29.58
CA PRO A 231 13.78 0.26 -29.22
C PRO A 231 14.30 0.87 -27.91
N ALA A 232 13.92 2.12 -27.60
CA ALA A 232 14.32 2.77 -26.36
C ALA A 232 13.70 2.08 -25.14
N PHE A 233 12.46 1.60 -25.25
CA PHE A 233 11.83 0.83 -24.18
C PHE A 233 12.52 -0.52 -23.95
N GLN A 234 12.88 -1.22 -25.03
CA GLN A 234 13.59 -2.49 -24.92
C GLN A 234 14.97 -2.30 -24.27
N ASN A 235 15.72 -1.27 -24.67
CA ASN A 235 16.99 -0.91 -24.03
C ASN A 235 16.80 -0.58 -22.54
N TYR A 236 15.77 0.21 -22.21
CA TYR A 236 15.41 0.54 -20.84
C TYR A 236 15.14 -0.71 -19.99
N VAL A 237 14.38 -1.68 -20.50
CA VAL A 237 14.10 -2.95 -19.80
C VAL A 237 15.38 -3.77 -19.60
N GLN A 238 16.32 -3.75 -20.54
CA GLN A 238 17.57 -4.50 -20.43
C GLN A 238 18.55 -3.91 -19.41
N ARG A 239 18.58 -2.58 -19.25
CA ARG A 239 19.53 -1.88 -18.36
C ARG A 239 19.01 -1.60 -16.95
N THR A 240 17.76 -1.97 -16.66
CA THR A 240 17.12 -1.71 -15.36
C THR A 240 16.70 -3.01 -14.68
N TRP A 241 16.73 -2.99 -13.35
CA TRP A 241 16.16 -4.06 -12.51
C TRP A 241 14.66 -3.85 -12.33
N ARG A 242 13.91 -4.92 -12.02
CA ARG A 242 12.47 -4.77 -11.80
C ARG A 242 12.21 -4.05 -10.49
N LEU A 243 12.90 -4.46 -9.41
CA LEU A 243 12.59 -4.01 -8.06
C LEU A 243 13.86 -3.86 -7.19
N ILE A 244 14.70 -4.88 -7.10
CA ILE A 244 15.87 -4.95 -6.24
C ILE A 244 17.12 -5.06 -7.12
N PRO A 245 17.99 -4.02 -7.13
CA PRO A 245 19.23 -4.08 -7.89
C PRO A 245 20.02 -5.35 -7.62
N TYR A 246 20.51 -5.99 -8.70
CA TYR A 246 21.29 -7.23 -8.70
C TYR A 246 20.56 -8.51 -8.28
N PHE A 247 19.30 -8.44 -7.84
CA PHE A 247 18.52 -9.61 -7.40
C PHE A 247 17.25 -9.84 -8.23
N TYR A 248 16.46 -8.78 -8.49
CA TYR A 248 15.15 -8.88 -9.14
C TYR A 248 14.80 -7.59 -9.90
#